data_AF-A0AAQ0A7L8-F1
#
_entry.id   AF-A0AAQ0A7L8-F1
#
_cell.length_a   1.000
_cell.length_b   1.000
_cell.length_c   1.000
_cell.angle_alpha   90.00
_cell.angle_beta   90.00
_cell.angle_gamma   90.00
#
_symmetry.space_group_name_H-M   'P 1'
#
loop_
_entity.id
_entity.type
_entity.pdbx_description
1 polymer ?
#
loop_
_entity_poly.entity_id
_entity_poly.type
_entity_poly.pdbx_seq_one_letter_code
_entity_poly.pdbx_strand_id
1 'polypeptide(L)'
;MTISGFIFDIAHERKLFFYYQNPRKNKGERRDRELSVLKSPEWVYKRLMEKTDQTVIVDVRFHLTKPDEGRKAYTKGHVPGAVFIDLKEDLSRNPEEHGGRHPLQDPDLLAAKLGKIGIDRQTDVVVYDDSGGMFAARFWWQLHYLGHDSVYIMDGGLSNWIKAGYEVNAEDPRPSEREFKPALRENELLDAKEVLKRIGREGSILIDARDPSRYTGETEPLDHRAGHIPGAKNFFWKGNLTEGGLWKSKEQLRQHYAALDPGSEIVVYCGSGVSACPNVLGLKEAGFENVKLYAGSWSDWISYPDHPISTGAEDDI
;
A
#
# COMPACT_ATOMS: atom_id res chain seq x y z
N MET A 1 32.96 2.71 33.57
CA MET A 1 32.10 3.89 33.47
C MET A 1 32.89 4.92 32.69
N THR A 2 32.64 5.04 31.39
CA THR A 2 33.29 6.03 30.53
C THR A 2 32.28 6.45 29.47
N ILE A 3 32.08 7.76 29.38
CA ILE A 3 30.99 8.41 28.65
C ILE A 3 31.39 8.66 27.20
N SER A 4 30.41 8.45 26.33
CA SER A 4 30.16 8.90 24.95
C SER A 4 30.99 10.05 24.37
N GLY A 5 31.23 9.97 23.06
CA GLY A 5 31.57 11.09 22.19
C GLY A 5 31.36 10.73 20.72
N PHE A 6 30.13 10.85 20.21
CA PHE A 6 29.84 10.85 18.77
C PHE A 6 30.24 12.20 18.17
N ILE A 7 31.15 12.20 17.19
CA ILE A 7 31.52 13.38 16.41
C ILE A 7 30.59 13.48 15.20
N PHE A 8 29.84 14.58 15.12
CA PHE A 8 28.97 14.93 13.99
C PHE A 8 29.76 15.61 12.87
N ASP A 9 29.48 15.26 11.61
CA ASP A 9 30.11 15.84 10.42
C ASP A 9 29.36 17.10 9.92
N ILE A 10 30.08 18.23 9.93
CA ILE A 10 29.65 19.60 9.58
C ILE A 10 29.27 19.72 8.08
N ALA A 11 29.67 18.76 7.24
CA ALA A 11 29.38 18.82 5.80
C ALA A 11 27.88 18.67 5.46
N HIS A 12 27.10 17.98 6.30
CA HIS A 12 25.68 17.72 6.05
C HIS A 12 24.80 18.96 6.26
N GLU A 13 25.13 19.81 7.24
CA GLU A 13 24.38 21.03 7.53
C GLU A 13 24.44 22.08 6.40
N ARG A 14 25.54 22.13 5.64
CA ARG A 14 25.70 23.10 4.56
C ARG A 14 24.82 22.81 3.34
N LYS A 15 24.48 21.54 3.08
CA LYS A 15 23.51 21.17 2.04
C LYS A 15 22.08 21.52 2.46
N LEU A 16 21.74 21.35 3.73
CA LEU A 16 20.46 21.77 4.30
C LEU A 16 20.29 23.29 4.17
N PHE A 17 21.32 24.09 4.46
CA PHE A 17 21.20 25.56 4.43
C PHE A 17 20.82 26.14 3.05
N PHE A 18 21.24 25.52 1.94
CA PHE A 18 20.91 26.00 0.60
C PHE A 18 19.49 25.65 0.13
N TYR A 19 18.90 24.56 0.63
CA TYR A 19 17.53 24.18 0.26
C TYR A 19 16.45 25.07 0.91
N TYR A 20 16.79 25.77 2.01
CA TYR A 20 15.84 26.56 2.81
C TYR A 20 15.72 28.06 2.43
N GLN A 21 16.46 28.56 1.43
CA GLN A 21 16.47 29.99 1.10
C GLN A 21 15.40 30.48 0.10
N ASN A 22 14.39 29.67 -0.30
CA ASN A 22 13.32 30.16 -1.19
C ASN A 22 11.87 29.92 -0.68
N PRO A 23 11.44 30.64 0.38
CA PRO A 23 10.16 30.38 1.06
C PRO A 23 8.89 30.88 0.32
N ARG A 24 8.99 31.50 -0.87
CA ARG A 24 7.85 32.17 -1.52
C ARG A 24 7.13 31.37 -2.63
N LYS A 25 7.66 30.23 -3.11
CA LYS A 25 7.01 29.42 -4.17
C LYS A 25 6.28 28.14 -3.71
N ASN A 26 6.48 27.67 -2.47
CA ASN A 26 6.10 26.29 -2.09
C ASN A 26 5.08 26.13 -0.94
N LYS A 27 4.26 27.14 -0.59
CA LYS A 27 3.31 26.96 0.53
C LYS A 27 2.22 25.92 0.27
N GLY A 28 1.74 25.79 -0.98
CA GLY A 28 0.76 24.77 -1.39
C GLY A 28 1.39 23.38 -1.40
N GLU A 29 2.44 23.18 -2.20
CA GLU A 29 3.19 21.92 -2.27
C GLU A 29 3.70 21.43 -0.91
N ARG A 30 4.11 22.34 -0.02
CA ARG A 30 4.59 21.98 1.33
C ARG A 30 3.46 21.46 2.21
N ARG A 31 2.27 22.07 2.16
CA ARG A 31 1.09 21.61 2.90
C ARG A 31 0.58 20.27 2.34
N ASP A 32 0.59 20.11 1.02
CA ASP A 32 0.18 18.86 0.38
C ASP A 32 1.15 17.70 0.69
N ARG A 33 2.47 17.95 0.75
CA ARG A 33 3.46 16.96 1.22
C ARG A 33 3.35 16.65 2.71
N GLU A 34 2.91 17.61 3.53
CA GLU A 34 2.63 17.36 4.95
C GLU A 34 1.41 16.44 5.13
N LEU A 35 0.38 16.59 4.31
CA LEU A 35 -0.87 15.82 4.37
C LEU A 35 -0.81 14.43 3.71
N SER A 36 0.04 14.23 2.69
CA SER A 36 0.19 12.93 2.01
C SER A 36 0.66 11.83 2.97
N VAL A 37 0.16 10.61 2.82
CA VAL A 37 0.67 9.46 3.60
C VAL A 37 2.02 8.94 3.08
N LEU A 38 2.45 9.39 1.90
CA LEU A 38 3.71 9.02 1.27
C LEU A 38 4.85 9.88 1.83
N LYS A 39 5.81 9.24 2.51
CA LYS A 39 6.88 9.94 3.24
C LYS A 39 8.26 9.51 2.76
N SER A 40 9.18 10.46 2.66
CA SER A 40 10.57 10.19 2.28
C SER A 40 11.33 9.47 3.41
N PRO A 41 12.43 8.76 3.10
CA PRO A 41 13.33 8.20 4.12
C PRO A 41 13.78 9.20 5.17
N GLU A 42 14.09 10.44 4.78
CA GLU A 42 14.46 11.53 5.70
C GLU A 42 13.34 11.88 6.69
N TRP A 43 12.08 11.89 6.24
CA TRP A 43 10.95 12.09 7.14
C TRP A 43 10.82 10.93 8.12
N VAL A 44 10.97 9.69 7.62
CA VAL A 44 10.89 8.48 8.45
C VAL A 44 11.99 8.49 9.51
N TYR A 45 13.23 8.78 9.12
CA TYR A 45 14.35 8.88 10.05
C TYR A 45 14.07 9.89 11.17
N LYS A 46 13.61 11.11 10.82
CA LYS A 46 13.22 12.11 11.82
C LYS A 46 12.08 11.64 12.71
N ARG A 47 11.05 11.02 12.14
CA ARG A 47 9.91 10.50 12.90
C ARG A 47 10.38 9.46 13.93
N LEU A 48 11.26 8.54 13.54
CA LEU A 48 11.80 7.52 14.44
C LEU A 48 12.67 8.12 15.56
N MET A 49 13.31 9.27 15.34
CA MET A 49 14.09 9.97 16.38
C MET A 49 13.22 10.84 17.31
N GLU A 50 12.21 11.51 16.77
CA GLU A 50 11.36 12.45 17.53
C GLU A 50 10.25 11.75 18.31
N LYS A 51 9.80 10.58 17.83
CA LYS A 51 8.64 9.84 18.35
C LYS A 51 8.91 8.35 18.50
N THR A 52 10.09 7.97 18.96
CA THR A 52 10.52 6.55 19.05
C THR A 52 9.49 5.66 19.76
N ASP A 53 8.95 6.11 20.90
CA ASP A 53 7.98 5.32 21.70
C ASP A 53 6.53 5.35 21.18
N GLN A 54 6.29 6.13 20.12
CA GLN A 54 4.96 6.33 19.50
C GLN A 54 4.92 5.93 18.03
N THR A 55 6.04 5.47 17.46
CA THR A 55 6.12 5.07 16.05
C THR A 55 6.54 3.61 15.95
N VAL A 56 5.76 2.83 15.21
CA VAL A 56 6.13 1.46 14.83
C VAL A 56 6.43 1.46 13.33
N ILE A 57 7.65 1.07 12.98
CA ILE A 57 8.02 0.83 11.59
C ILE A 57 7.85 -0.65 11.26
N VAL A 58 7.25 -0.94 10.10
CA VAL A 58 6.83 -2.28 9.70
C VAL A 58 7.42 -2.61 8.33
N ASP A 59 8.21 -3.67 8.31
CA ASP A 59 8.71 -4.32 7.10
C ASP A 59 7.67 -5.33 6.61
N VAL A 60 7.16 -5.12 5.41
CA VAL A 60 6.20 -6.03 4.75
C VAL A 60 6.76 -6.58 3.44
N ARG A 61 8.08 -6.69 3.32
CA ARG A 61 8.72 -7.32 2.14
C ARG A 61 8.22 -8.74 1.95
N PHE A 62 7.88 -9.08 0.71
CA PHE A 62 7.34 -10.39 0.36
C PHE A 62 7.69 -10.76 -1.08
N HIS A 63 7.64 -12.05 -1.41
CA HIS A 63 7.82 -12.52 -2.78
C HIS A 63 6.75 -13.55 -3.15
N LEU A 64 5.91 -13.24 -4.14
CA LEU A 64 4.72 -14.04 -4.48
C LEU A 64 5.01 -15.51 -4.79
N THR A 65 6.13 -15.81 -5.45
CA THR A 65 6.50 -17.21 -5.80
C THR A 65 7.50 -17.84 -4.83
N LYS A 66 7.97 -17.09 -3.83
CA LYS A 66 8.94 -17.57 -2.82
C LYS A 66 8.60 -16.95 -1.45
N PRO A 67 7.51 -17.40 -0.80
CA PRO A 67 6.98 -16.73 0.39
C PRO A 67 8.00 -16.49 1.52
N ASP A 68 8.94 -17.41 1.72
CA ASP A 68 9.96 -17.29 2.77
C ASP A 68 11.00 -16.18 2.52
N GLU A 69 11.12 -15.66 1.30
CA GLU A 69 12.18 -14.69 0.95
C GLU A 69 11.99 -13.36 1.68
N GLY A 70 10.76 -12.94 1.94
CA GLY A 70 10.47 -11.72 2.71
C GLY A 70 11.07 -11.79 4.11
N ARG A 71 10.73 -12.84 4.86
CA ARG A 71 11.27 -13.08 6.20
C ARG A 71 12.78 -13.27 6.19
N LYS A 72 13.33 -14.01 5.22
CA LYS A 72 14.79 -14.16 5.08
C LYS A 72 15.47 -12.81 4.84
N ALA A 73 14.91 -11.96 3.98
CA ALA A 73 15.45 -10.63 3.72
C ALA A 73 15.38 -9.74 4.97
N TYR A 74 14.28 -9.79 5.72
CA TYR A 74 14.14 -9.14 7.02
C TYR A 74 15.24 -9.56 8.00
N THR A 75 15.44 -10.86 8.21
CA THR A 75 16.46 -11.36 9.16
C THR A 75 17.90 -11.01 8.76
N LYS A 76 18.17 -10.67 7.50
CA LYS A 76 19.50 -10.25 7.04
C LYS A 76 19.77 -8.76 7.27
N GLY A 77 18.73 -7.94 7.29
CA GLY A 77 18.86 -6.49 7.33
C GLY A 77 17.54 -5.79 7.06
N HIS A 78 17.14 -4.89 7.95
CA HIS A 78 15.93 -4.07 7.89
C HIS A 78 16.18 -2.71 8.53
N VAL A 79 15.22 -1.79 8.40
CA VAL A 79 15.31 -0.48 9.06
C VAL A 79 15.33 -0.66 10.58
N PRO A 80 16.26 -0.03 11.33
CA PRO A 80 16.36 -0.22 12.77
C PRO A 80 15.03 -0.07 13.49
N GLY A 81 14.70 -1.05 14.34
CA GLY A 81 13.44 -1.10 15.09
C GLY A 81 12.22 -1.59 14.29
N ALA A 82 12.38 -1.97 13.01
CA ALA A 82 11.26 -2.48 12.22
C ALA A 82 10.80 -3.84 12.70
N VAL A 83 9.49 -4.01 12.89
CA VAL A 83 8.85 -5.33 13.05
C VAL A 83 8.45 -5.90 11.70
N PHE A 84 8.30 -7.22 11.60
CA PHE A 84 7.95 -7.89 10.36
C PHE A 84 6.49 -8.37 10.34
N ILE A 85 5.80 -8.11 9.23
CA ILE A 85 4.45 -8.59 8.94
C ILE A 85 4.47 -9.34 7.60
N ASP A 86 4.02 -10.59 7.61
CA ASP A 86 4.03 -11.46 6.44
C ASP A 86 2.70 -11.39 5.67
N LEU A 87 2.75 -11.30 4.33
CA LEU A 87 1.54 -11.25 3.52
C LEU A 87 0.66 -12.50 3.70
N LYS A 88 1.28 -13.68 3.73
CA LYS A 88 0.56 -14.95 3.73
C LYS A 88 0.12 -15.33 5.14
N GLU A 89 1.01 -15.17 6.12
CA GLU A 89 0.73 -15.63 7.49
C GLU A 89 -0.08 -14.62 8.30
N ASP A 90 0.17 -13.32 8.11
CA ASP A 90 -0.43 -12.27 8.94
C ASP A 90 -1.56 -11.52 8.22
N LEU A 91 -1.43 -11.28 6.90
CA LEU A 91 -2.34 -10.42 6.13
C LEU A 91 -3.35 -11.16 5.26
N SER A 92 -3.28 -12.49 5.23
CA SER A 92 -4.16 -13.32 4.42
C SER A 92 -4.65 -14.55 5.19
N ARG A 93 -5.87 -14.98 4.88
CA ARG A 93 -6.33 -16.33 5.24
C ARG A 93 -5.83 -17.35 4.22
N ASN A 94 -5.96 -18.64 4.56
CA ASN A 94 -5.84 -19.69 3.56
C ASN A 94 -6.92 -19.52 2.48
N PRO A 95 -6.57 -19.66 1.19
CA PRO A 95 -7.54 -19.62 0.10
C PRO A 95 -8.59 -20.74 0.23
N GLU A 96 -9.83 -20.40 -0.09
CA GLU A 96 -10.95 -21.33 -0.23
C GLU A 96 -11.39 -21.36 -1.71
N GLU A 97 -12.52 -22.01 -2.01
CA GLU A 97 -13.08 -22.01 -3.38
C GLU A 97 -13.39 -20.59 -3.86
N HIS A 98 -13.97 -19.77 -2.98
CA HIS A 98 -14.26 -18.35 -3.20
C HIS A 98 -13.44 -17.47 -2.25
N GLY A 99 -13.34 -16.17 -2.55
CA GLY A 99 -12.59 -15.17 -1.78
C GLY A 99 -11.19 -14.88 -2.34
N GLY A 100 -10.77 -15.58 -3.39
CA GLY A 100 -9.54 -15.33 -4.14
C GLY A 100 -8.29 -15.93 -3.51
N ARG A 101 -7.12 -15.72 -4.15
CA ARG A 101 -5.83 -16.31 -3.73
C ARG A 101 -5.18 -15.69 -2.51
N HIS A 102 -5.55 -14.46 -2.15
CA HIS A 102 -5.04 -13.77 -0.95
C HIS A 102 -6.22 -13.14 -0.18
N PRO A 103 -7.15 -13.99 0.31
CA PRO A 103 -8.31 -13.51 1.04
C PRO A 103 -7.84 -12.72 2.27
N LEU A 104 -8.52 -11.63 2.61
CA LEU A 104 -8.16 -10.80 3.76
C LEU A 104 -8.11 -11.62 5.06
N GLN A 105 -7.22 -11.25 5.97
CA GLN A 105 -7.19 -11.84 7.30
C GLN A 105 -8.48 -11.52 8.07
N ASP A 106 -8.87 -12.41 8.98
CA ASP A 106 -9.89 -12.10 9.97
C ASP A 106 -9.53 -10.81 10.75
N PRO A 107 -10.44 -9.82 10.84
CA PRO A 107 -10.14 -8.55 11.48
C PRO A 107 -9.69 -8.66 12.94
N ASP A 108 -10.22 -9.60 13.71
CA ASP A 108 -9.88 -9.77 15.13
C ASP A 108 -8.51 -10.43 15.27
N LEU A 109 -8.18 -11.39 14.40
CA LEU A 109 -6.83 -11.98 14.35
C LEU A 109 -5.78 -10.94 13.95
N LEU A 110 -6.07 -10.11 12.95
CA LEU A 110 -5.16 -9.03 12.55
C LEU A 110 -5.05 -7.98 13.67
N ALA A 111 -6.14 -7.59 14.32
CA ALA A 111 -6.11 -6.68 15.47
C ALA A 111 -5.24 -7.22 16.61
N ALA A 112 -5.39 -8.51 16.95
CA ALA A 112 -4.55 -9.15 17.97
C ALA A 112 -3.07 -9.14 17.58
N LYS A 113 -2.76 -9.38 16.29
CA LYS A 113 -1.39 -9.30 15.78
C LYS A 113 -0.82 -7.88 15.88
N LEU A 114 -1.58 -6.86 15.49
CA LEU A 114 -1.20 -5.45 15.59
C LEU A 114 -0.87 -5.05 17.02
N GLY A 115 -1.72 -5.44 17.98
CA GLY A 115 -1.49 -5.22 19.40
C GLY A 115 -0.18 -5.86 19.90
N LYS A 116 0.11 -7.10 19.50
CA LYS A 116 1.35 -7.81 19.85
C LYS A 116 2.61 -7.12 19.33
N ILE A 117 2.53 -6.43 18.20
CA ILE A 117 3.65 -5.66 17.64
C ILE A 117 3.64 -4.19 18.09
N GLY A 118 2.91 -3.88 19.15
CA GLY A 118 2.93 -2.58 19.82
C GLY A 118 2.12 -1.49 19.14
N ILE A 119 1.19 -1.85 18.26
CA ILE A 119 0.33 -0.89 17.56
C ILE A 119 -1.01 -0.77 18.29
N ASP A 120 -1.37 0.46 18.65
CA ASP A 120 -2.72 0.83 19.10
C ASP A 120 -3.30 1.94 18.20
N ARG A 121 -4.43 2.53 18.61
CA ARG A 121 -5.10 3.62 17.88
C ARG A 121 -4.32 4.94 17.81
N GLN A 122 -3.29 5.13 18.64
CA GLN A 122 -2.52 6.37 18.78
C GLN A 122 -1.10 6.23 18.22
N THR A 123 -0.71 5.02 17.82
CA THR A 123 0.60 4.72 17.26
C THR A 123 0.71 5.25 15.83
N ASP A 124 1.79 5.96 15.51
CA ASP A 124 2.15 6.28 14.12
C ASP A 124 2.74 5.00 13.49
N VAL A 125 2.17 4.49 12.41
CA VAL A 125 2.68 3.31 11.70
C VAL A 125 3.39 3.74 10.43
N VAL A 126 4.65 3.36 10.26
CA VAL A 126 5.40 3.55 9.01
C VAL A 126 5.60 2.21 8.34
N VAL A 127 5.15 2.07 7.10
CA VAL A 127 5.20 0.80 6.36
C VAL A 127 6.17 0.92 5.20
N TYR A 128 6.94 -0.12 4.94
CA TYR A 128 7.76 -0.19 3.73
C TYR A 128 7.88 -1.61 3.18
N ASP A 129 8.20 -1.70 1.89
CA ASP A 129 8.65 -2.91 1.22
C ASP A 129 9.87 -2.62 0.33
N ASP A 130 10.20 -3.54 -0.57
CA ASP A 130 11.21 -3.41 -1.62
C ASP A 130 10.61 -3.67 -3.03
N SER A 131 9.28 -3.55 -3.14
CA SER A 131 8.49 -3.96 -4.31
C SER A 131 7.63 -2.81 -4.85
N GLY A 132 8.15 -1.58 -4.75
CA GLY A 132 7.48 -0.37 -5.23
C GLY A 132 6.24 0.02 -4.43
N GLY A 133 6.15 -0.39 -3.16
CA GLY A 133 5.03 -0.10 -2.28
C GLY A 133 3.81 -1.00 -2.47
N MET A 134 3.91 -2.06 -3.26
CA MET A 134 2.78 -2.97 -3.53
C MET A 134 2.27 -3.66 -2.24
N PHE A 135 3.17 -4.20 -1.43
CA PHE A 135 2.82 -4.87 -0.18
C PHE A 135 2.59 -3.84 0.94
N ALA A 136 3.34 -2.74 0.93
CA ALA A 136 3.13 -1.62 1.84
C ALA A 136 1.71 -1.05 1.71
N ALA A 137 1.22 -0.86 0.47
CA ALA A 137 -0.14 -0.39 0.22
C ALA A 137 -1.20 -1.41 0.67
N ARG A 138 -0.95 -2.72 0.54
CA ARG A 138 -1.86 -3.76 1.07
C ARG A 138 -1.98 -3.70 2.58
N PHE A 139 -0.87 -3.49 3.29
CA PHE A 139 -0.92 -3.37 4.74
C PHE A 139 -1.53 -2.03 5.19
N TRP A 140 -1.17 -0.94 4.53
CA TRP A 140 -1.80 0.37 4.71
C TRP A 140 -3.32 0.30 4.55
N TRP A 141 -3.81 -0.37 3.50
CA TRP A 141 -5.25 -0.49 3.26
C TRP A 141 -5.95 -1.27 4.37
N GLN A 142 -5.33 -2.34 4.90
CA GLN A 142 -5.92 -3.10 6.00
C GLN A 142 -5.95 -2.29 7.31
N LEU A 143 -4.90 -1.52 7.62
CA LEU A 143 -4.94 -0.61 8.76
C LEU A 143 -6.03 0.45 8.61
N HIS A 144 -6.14 1.04 7.42
CA HIS A 144 -7.23 1.96 7.06
C HIS A 144 -8.59 1.28 7.23
N TYR A 145 -8.77 0.06 6.73
CA TYR A 145 -10.01 -0.70 6.85
C TYR A 145 -10.37 -1.00 8.32
N LEU A 146 -9.38 -1.28 9.16
CA LEU A 146 -9.55 -1.43 10.62
C LEU A 146 -9.72 -0.08 11.35
N GLY A 147 -9.81 1.02 10.61
CA GLY A 147 -10.11 2.36 11.09
C GLY A 147 -8.91 3.16 11.56
N HIS A 148 -7.68 2.68 11.36
CA HIS A 148 -6.46 3.31 11.85
C HIS A 148 -5.85 4.23 10.77
N ASP A 149 -5.79 5.54 11.05
CA ASP A 149 -5.47 6.58 10.08
C ASP A 149 -4.01 7.05 10.08
N SER A 150 -3.31 6.88 11.20
CA SER A 150 -1.92 7.32 11.36
C SER A 150 -0.94 6.37 10.68
N VAL A 151 -1.15 6.08 9.40
CA VAL A 151 -0.31 5.17 8.60
C VAL A 151 0.38 5.94 7.50
N TYR A 152 1.68 5.73 7.39
CA TYR A 152 2.55 6.33 6.39
C TYR A 152 3.27 5.25 5.60
N ILE A 153 3.54 5.48 4.32
CA ILE A 153 4.37 4.59 3.49
C ILE A 153 5.70 5.28 3.21
N MET A 154 6.81 4.57 3.45
CA MET A 154 8.13 5.04 3.07
C MET A 154 8.33 4.94 1.56
N ASP A 155 8.33 6.07 0.87
CA ASP A 155 8.47 6.16 -0.58
C ASP A 155 9.86 5.68 -1.05
N GLY A 156 9.85 4.81 -2.06
CA GLY A 156 11.03 4.08 -2.54
C GLY A 156 11.51 2.95 -1.62
N GLY A 157 10.84 2.72 -0.49
CA GLY A 157 11.05 1.57 0.39
C GLY A 157 12.48 1.44 0.93
N LEU A 158 12.89 0.21 1.24
CA LEU A 158 14.21 -0.08 1.82
C LEU A 158 15.36 0.35 0.91
N SER A 159 15.19 0.24 -0.42
CA SER A 159 16.22 0.65 -1.38
C SER A 159 16.58 2.12 -1.23
N ASN A 160 15.57 2.98 -1.07
CA ASN A 160 15.79 4.41 -0.90
C ASN A 160 16.29 4.79 0.49
N TRP A 161 15.89 4.06 1.53
CA TRP A 161 16.47 4.19 2.86
C TRP A 161 17.99 4.02 2.83
N ILE A 162 18.46 2.95 2.20
CA ILE A 162 19.90 2.65 2.05
C ILE A 162 20.59 3.70 1.16
N LYS A 163 19.99 4.07 0.02
CA LYS A 163 20.56 5.12 -0.87
C LYS A 163 20.69 6.48 -0.18
N ALA A 164 19.82 6.79 0.77
CA ALA A 164 19.89 8.00 1.57
C ALA A 164 21.00 7.95 2.64
N GLY A 165 21.68 6.80 2.81
CA GLY A 165 22.80 6.64 3.73
C GLY A 165 22.40 6.25 5.14
N TYR A 166 21.14 5.85 5.38
CA TYR A 166 20.72 5.37 6.69
C TYR A 166 21.06 3.89 6.87
N GLU A 167 21.38 3.54 8.12
CA GLU A 167 21.80 2.19 8.49
C GLU A 167 20.65 1.19 8.43
N VAL A 168 21.02 -0.08 8.27
CA VAL A 168 20.13 -1.23 8.44
C VAL A 168 20.75 -2.17 9.46
N ASN A 169 19.93 -2.89 10.22
CA ASN A 169 20.41 -3.89 11.17
C ASN A 169 19.56 -5.16 11.11
N ALA A 170 19.95 -6.17 11.87
CA ALA A 170 19.28 -7.47 11.94
C ALA A 170 18.75 -7.76 13.35
N GLU A 171 18.44 -6.71 14.11
CA GLU A 171 17.90 -6.85 15.46
C GLU A 171 16.47 -7.38 15.39
N ASP A 172 16.00 -8.13 16.39
CA ASP A 172 14.61 -8.59 16.45
C ASP A 172 13.88 -7.74 17.51
N PRO A 173 13.29 -6.58 17.13
CA PRO A 173 12.67 -5.68 18.09
C PRO A 173 11.45 -6.35 18.73
N ARG A 174 11.33 -6.15 20.04
CA ARG A 174 10.21 -6.64 20.85
C ARG A 174 9.48 -5.45 21.46
N PRO A 175 8.61 -4.77 20.69
CA PRO A 175 7.82 -3.66 21.22
C PRO A 175 6.92 -4.15 22.35
N SER A 176 6.57 -3.24 23.26
CA SER A 176 5.60 -3.55 24.31
C SER A 176 4.22 -3.79 23.70
N GLU A 177 3.57 -4.88 24.09
CA GLU A 177 2.23 -5.20 23.59
C GLU A 177 1.23 -4.10 23.96
N ARG A 178 0.28 -3.86 23.06
CA ARG A 178 -0.83 -2.92 23.24
C ARG A 178 -2.15 -3.56 22.85
N GLU A 179 -3.25 -2.90 23.21
CA GLU A 179 -4.58 -3.28 22.76
C GLU A 179 -4.94 -2.51 21.49
N PHE A 180 -5.09 -3.22 20.37
CA PHE A 180 -5.63 -2.65 19.14
C PHE A 180 -7.14 -2.91 19.07
N LYS A 181 -7.96 -1.86 19.03
CA LYS A 181 -9.41 -1.95 18.86
C LYS A 181 -9.80 -1.61 17.41
N PRO A 182 -10.25 -2.58 16.61
CA PRO A 182 -10.66 -2.32 15.24
C PRO A 182 -11.98 -1.52 15.19
N ALA A 183 -12.09 -0.64 14.22
CA ALA A 183 -13.32 0.07 13.86
C ALA A 183 -13.50 -0.02 12.35
N LEU A 184 -14.23 -1.05 11.90
CA LEU A 184 -14.26 -1.44 10.50
C LEU A 184 -14.93 -0.39 9.61
N ARG A 185 -14.29 -0.12 8.46
CA ARG A 185 -14.85 0.67 7.36
C ARG A 185 -15.54 -0.25 6.36
N GLU A 186 -16.62 -0.90 6.80
CA GLU A 186 -17.34 -1.93 6.02
C GLU A 186 -17.77 -1.45 4.64
N ASN A 187 -18.07 -0.16 4.51
CA ASN A 187 -18.45 0.45 3.26
C ASN A 187 -17.29 0.56 2.25
N GLU A 188 -16.04 0.25 2.58
CA GLU A 188 -14.88 0.31 1.66
C GLU A 188 -14.47 -1.04 1.07
N LEU A 189 -15.08 -2.15 1.51
CA LEU A 189 -14.81 -3.49 1.02
C LEU A 189 -16.06 -4.06 0.33
N LEU A 190 -15.89 -4.55 -0.90
CA LEU A 190 -16.95 -5.23 -1.65
C LEU A 190 -16.62 -6.70 -1.85
N ASP A 191 -17.66 -7.53 -1.89
CA ASP A 191 -17.59 -8.92 -2.33
C ASP A 191 -17.96 -9.06 -3.82
N ALA A 192 -17.86 -10.28 -4.34
CA ALA A 192 -18.16 -10.57 -5.74
C ALA A 192 -19.62 -10.26 -6.12
N LYS A 193 -20.57 -10.45 -5.19
CA LYS A 193 -22.01 -10.18 -5.43
C LYS A 193 -22.28 -8.68 -5.54
N GLU A 194 -21.64 -7.89 -4.68
CA GLU A 194 -21.74 -6.44 -4.72
C GLU A 194 -21.07 -5.85 -5.97
N VAL A 195 -19.95 -6.42 -6.41
CA VAL A 195 -19.30 -6.04 -7.68
C VAL A 195 -20.21 -6.36 -8.88
N LEU A 196 -20.84 -7.53 -8.90
CA LEU A 196 -21.77 -7.92 -9.97
C LEU A 196 -22.91 -6.91 -10.15
N LYS A 197 -23.44 -6.36 -9.05
CA LYS A 197 -24.50 -5.32 -9.09
C LYS A 197 -24.03 -3.97 -9.64
N ARG A 198 -22.73 -3.76 -9.83
CA ARG A 198 -22.12 -2.50 -10.25
C ARG A 198 -21.69 -2.50 -11.72
N ILE A 199 -21.70 -3.66 -12.37
CA ILE A 199 -21.46 -3.75 -13.81
C ILE A 199 -22.54 -2.94 -14.54
N GLY A 200 -22.10 -1.95 -15.35
CA GLY A 200 -22.97 -1.08 -16.13
C GLY A 200 -23.81 -0.08 -15.32
N ARG A 201 -23.58 0.04 -14.00
CA ARG A 201 -24.30 1.00 -13.16
C ARG A 201 -23.75 2.41 -13.35
N GLU A 202 -24.63 3.37 -13.68
CA GLU A 202 -24.27 4.79 -13.77
C GLU A 202 -23.66 5.29 -12.45
N GLY A 203 -22.56 6.06 -12.56
CA GLY A 203 -21.82 6.60 -11.41
C GLY A 203 -20.94 5.57 -10.68
N SER A 204 -20.75 4.37 -11.23
CA SER A 204 -19.81 3.35 -10.73
C SER A 204 -18.77 3.00 -11.79
N ILE A 205 -17.49 3.05 -11.44
CA ILE A 205 -16.37 2.71 -12.32
C ILE A 205 -15.59 1.54 -11.73
N LEU A 206 -15.44 0.48 -12.51
CA LEU A 206 -14.59 -0.66 -12.17
C LEU A 206 -13.17 -0.41 -12.68
N ILE A 207 -12.17 -0.66 -11.85
CA ILE A 207 -10.75 -0.52 -12.20
C ILE A 207 -10.05 -1.85 -11.99
N ASP A 208 -9.42 -2.36 -13.05
CA ASP A 208 -8.48 -3.47 -12.98
C ASP A 208 -7.04 -2.94 -12.89
N ALA A 209 -6.34 -3.29 -11.81
CA ALA A 209 -4.96 -2.89 -11.56
C ALA A 209 -3.90 -3.87 -12.08
N ARG A 210 -4.31 -4.93 -12.79
CA ARG A 210 -3.38 -5.89 -13.42
C ARG A 210 -2.63 -5.27 -14.59
N ASP A 211 -1.58 -5.97 -15.00
CA ASP A 211 -0.86 -5.69 -16.24
C ASP A 211 -1.85 -5.67 -17.44
N PRO A 212 -1.69 -4.75 -18.41
CA PRO A 212 -2.61 -4.63 -19.54
C PRO A 212 -2.82 -5.94 -20.30
N SER A 213 -1.76 -6.75 -20.48
CA SER A 213 -1.87 -8.03 -21.20
C SER A 213 -2.71 -9.08 -20.46
N ARG A 214 -2.76 -9.00 -19.12
CA ARG A 214 -3.63 -9.85 -18.31
C ARG A 214 -5.08 -9.38 -18.34
N TYR A 215 -5.28 -8.06 -18.33
CA TYR A 215 -6.59 -7.45 -18.48
C TYR A 215 -7.21 -7.78 -19.85
N THR A 216 -6.48 -7.59 -20.95
CA THR A 216 -6.99 -7.90 -22.30
C THR A 216 -7.17 -9.40 -22.53
N GLY A 217 -6.57 -10.24 -21.69
CA GLY A 217 -6.62 -11.70 -21.80
C GLY A 217 -5.64 -12.28 -22.81
N GLU A 218 -4.68 -11.49 -23.30
CA GLU A 218 -3.58 -11.95 -24.16
C GLU A 218 -2.66 -12.92 -23.43
N THR A 219 -2.43 -12.69 -22.14
CA THR A 219 -1.67 -13.60 -21.28
C THR A 219 -2.40 -13.83 -19.97
N GLU A 220 -2.39 -15.06 -19.45
CA GLU A 220 -2.84 -15.32 -18.08
C GLU A 220 -1.99 -16.44 -17.45
N PRO A 221 -0.88 -16.08 -16.78
CA PRO A 221 0.03 -17.07 -16.23
C PRO A 221 -0.37 -17.59 -14.84
N LEU A 222 -1.36 -16.98 -14.18
CA LEU A 222 -1.70 -17.28 -12.77
C LEU A 222 -3.10 -17.88 -12.58
N ASP A 223 -4.03 -17.55 -13.47
CA ASP A 223 -5.45 -17.87 -13.35
C ASP A 223 -5.91 -18.86 -14.45
N HIS A 224 -6.98 -19.61 -14.18
CA HIS A 224 -7.49 -20.61 -15.14
C HIS A 224 -8.37 -19.99 -16.25
N ARG A 225 -8.79 -18.73 -16.09
CA ARG A 225 -9.55 -17.96 -17.07
C ARG A 225 -8.89 -16.59 -17.27
N ALA A 226 -8.67 -16.22 -18.53
CA ALA A 226 -8.12 -14.93 -18.94
C ALA A 226 -9.25 -13.90 -19.18
N GLY A 227 -8.89 -12.62 -19.26
CA GLY A 227 -9.82 -11.50 -19.48
C GLY A 227 -10.02 -10.65 -18.23
N HIS A 228 -11.11 -9.90 -18.18
CA HIS A 228 -11.45 -8.95 -17.12
C HIS A 228 -12.96 -8.90 -16.84
N ILE A 229 -13.35 -8.19 -15.77
CA ILE A 229 -14.75 -7.95 -15.41
C ILE A 229 -15.33 -6.96 -16.42
N PRO A 230 -16.48 -7.24 -17.07
CA PRO A 230 -17.04 -6.37 -18.11
C PRO A 230 -17.17 -4.90 -17.69
N GLY A 231 -16.78 -4.01 -18.59
CA GLY A 231 -16.81 -2.55 -18.38
C GLY A 231 -15.75 -2.01 -17.42
N ALA A 232 -14.83 -2.85 -16.93
CA ALA A 232 -13.69 -2.37 -16.13
C ALA A 232 -12.70 -1.59 -16.99
N LYS A 233 -12.14 -0.50 -16.46
CA LYS A 233 -11.01 0.21 -17.07
C LYS A 233 -9.69 -0.33 -16.52
N ASN A 234 -8.67 -0.46 -17.37
CA ASN A 234 -7.34 -0.86 -16.90
C ASN A 234 -6.52 0.34 -16.41
N PHE A 235 -6.16 0.33 -15.12
CA PHE A 235 -5.17 1.24 -14.56
C PHE A 235 -4.08 0.40 -13.91
N PHE A 236 -3.10 -0.03 -14.68
CA PHE A 236 -2.01 -0.85 -14.16
C PHE A 236 -1.36 -0.20 -12.93
N TRP A 237 -1.18 -0.95 -11.85
CA TRP A 237 -0.78 -0.39 -10.56
C TRP A 237 0.54 0.38 -10.56
N LYS A 238 1.50 -0.03 -11.40
CA LYS A 238 2.77 0.70 -11.57
C LYS A 238 2.58 2.07 -12.20
N GLY A 239 1.42 2.34 -12.80
CA GLY A 239 1.00 3.67 -13.22
C GLY A 239 0.95 4.70 -12.08
N ASN A 240 0.88 4.26 -10.81
CA ASN A 240 1.00 5.15 -9.65
C ASN A 240 2.45 5.57 -9.34
N LEU A 241 3.42 4.94 -10.00
CA LEU A 241 4.83 5.19 -9.80
C LEU A 241 5.41 6.00 -10.96
N THR A 242 6.48 6.73 -10.66
CA THR A 242 7.38 7.34 -11.63
C THR A 242 8.29 6.28 -12.25
N GLU A 243 8.97 6.61 -13.34
CA GLU A 243 9.98 5.72 -13.95
C GLU A 243 11.10 5.33 -12.98
N GLY A 244 11.39 6.18 -11.99
CA GLY A 244 12.36 5.91 -10.93
C GLY A 244 11.87 4.97 -9.83
N GLY A 245 10.63 4.47 -9.91
CA GLY A 245 10.03 3.58 -8.91
C GLY A 245 9.55 4.29 -7.64
N LEU A 246 9.51 5.62 -7.63
CA LEU A 246 8.92 6.43 -6.56
C LEU A 246 7.45 6.66 -6.82
N TRP A 247 6.65 6.86 -5.77
CA TRP A 247 5.28 7.30 -5.93
C TRP A 247 5.19 8.62 -6.68
N LYS A 248 4.20 8.74 -7.56
CA LYS A 248 3.83 9.99 -8.20
C LYS A 248 3.39 11.00 -7.14
N SER A 249 3.67 12.29 -7.38
CA SER A 249 3.12 13.35 -6.55
C SER A 249 1.59 13.41 -6.66
N LYS A 250 0.94 14.09 -5.71
CA LYS A 250 -0.50 14.35 -5.73
C LYS A 250 -1.00 14.91 -7.07
N GLU A 251 -0.30 15.90 -7.63
CA GLU A 251 -0.63 16.48 -8.94
C GLU A 251 -0.46 15.45 -10.07
N GLN A 252 0.59 14.64 -10.03
CA GLN A 252 0.81 13.58 -11.03
C GLN A 252 -0.22 12.46 -10.91
N LEU A 253 -0.69 12.13 -9.70
CA LEU A 253 -1.77 11.15 -9.47
C LEU A 253 -3.11 11.70 -9.96
N ARG A 254 -3.44 12.97 -9.69
CA ARG A 254 -4.61 13.64 -10.27
C ARG A 254 -4.59 13.59 -11.79
N GLN A 255 -3.45 13.89 -12.39
CA GLN A 255 -3.30 13.79 -13.84
C GLN A 255 -3.43 12.35 -14.33
N HIS A 256 -2.89 11.38 -13.60
CA HIS A 256 -2.97 9.96 -13.95
C HIS A 256 -4.42 9.47 -13.98
N TYR A 257 -5.26 9.90 -13.04
CA TYR A 257 -6.67 9.54 -12.92
C TYR A 257 -7.63 10.56 -13.55
N ALA A 258 -7.15 11.50 -14.35
CA ALA A 258 -7.95 12.63 -14.85
C ALA A 258 -9.11 12.23 -15.78
N ALA A 259 -9.08 11.01 -16.35
CA ALA A 259 -10.15 10.46 -17.16
C ALA A 259 -11.33 9.90 -16.33
N LEU A 260 -11.19 9.85 -14.99
CA LEU A 260 -12.21 9.38 -14.08
C LEU A 260 -12.92 10.57 -13.44
N ASP A 261 -14.23 10.44 -13.22
CA ASP A 261 -14.99 11.40 -12.43
C ASP A 261 -14.74 11.18 -10.92
N PRO A 262 -14.20 12.17 -10.18
CA PRO A 262 -14.00 12.08 -8.74
C PRO A 262 -15.28 11.91 -7.92
N GLY A 263 -16.45 12.24 -8.48
CA GLY A 263 -17.75 12.04 -7.86
C GLY A 263 -18.29 10.60 -7.95
N SER A 264 -17.69 9.76 -8.79
CA SER A 264 -18.12 8.37 -9.01
C SER A 264 -17.68 7.44 -7.87
N GLU A 265 -18.43 6.35 -7.67
CA GLU A 265 -17.95 5.21 -6.89
C GLU A 265 -16.88 4.47 -7.69
N ILE A 266 -15.67 4.35 -7.14
CA ILE A 266 -14.57 3.65 -7.78
C ILE A 266 -14.39 2.30 -7.10
N VAL A 267 -14.51 1.21 -7.85
CA VAL A 267 -14.28 -0.16 -7.36
C VAL A 267 -13.01 -0.71 -7.97
N VAL A 268 -12.01 -0.96 -7.14
CA VAL A 268 -10.68 -1.40 -7.59
C VAL A 268 -10.49 -2.88 -7.31
N TYR A 269 -9.96 -3.60 -8.29
CA TYR A 269 -9.55 -4.99 -8.15
C TYR A 269 -8.25 -5.26 -8.92
N CYS A 270 -7.68 -6.45 -8.75
CA CYS A 270 -6.50 -6.88 -9.50
C CYS A 270 -6.55 -8.40 -9.74
N GLY A 271 -5.43 -9.12 -9.62
CA GLY A 271 -5.43 -10.57 -9.63
C GLY A 271 -6.01 -11.20 -8.36
N SER A 272 -5.66 -10.68 -7.18
CA SER A 272 -5.99 -11.32 -5.90
C SER A 272 -5.92 -10.36 -4.70
N GLY A 273 -6.32 -9.10 -4.86
CA GLY A 273 -6.43 -8.13 -3.77
C GLY A 273 -5.15 -7.45 -3.26
N VAL A 274 -3.98 -7.75 -3.83
CA VAL A 274 -2.70 -7.14 -3.39
C VAL A 274 -2.39 -5.89 -4.22
N SER A 275 -2.13 -6.05 -5.52
CA SER A 275 -1.73 -4.94 -6.40
C SER A 275 -2.88 -3.97 -6.75
N ALA A 276 -4.09 -4.21 -6.26
CA ALA A 276 -5.19 -3.24 -6.27
C ALA A 276 -4.99 -2.14 -5.22
N CYS A 277 -4.35 -2.45 -4.09
CA CYS A 277 -4.19 -1.52 -2.99
C CYS A 277 -3.37 -0.27 -3.37
N PRO A 278 -2.32 -0.35 -4.20
CA PRO A 278 -1.66 0.84 -4.72
C PRO A 278 -2.57 1.82 -5.47
N ASN A 279 -3.52 1.31 -6.26
CA ASN A 279 -4.50 2.17 -6.94
C ASN A 279 -5.47 2.79 -5.94
N VAL A 280 -5.94 2.03 -4.94
CA VAL A 280 -6.79 2.58 -3.88
C VAL A 280 -6.10 3.75 -3.18
N LEU A 281 -4.82 3.57 -2.82
CA LEU A 281 -4.02 4.64 -2.24
C LEU A 281 -3.85 5.82 -3.20
N GLY A 282 -3.46 5.56 -4.45
CA GLY A 282 -3.23 6.60 -5.46
C GLY A 282 -4.48 7.43 -5.77
N LEU A 283 -5.66 6.79 -5.82
CA LEU A 283 -6.94 7.46 -5.98
C LEU A 283 -7.27 8.35 -4.77
N LYS A 284 -7.09 7.84 -3.53
CA LYS A 284 -7.30 8.67 -2.33
C LYS A 284 -6.34 9.86 -2.27
N GLU A 285 -5.06 9.67 -2.60
CA GLU A 285 -4.07 10.76 -2.70
C GLU A 285 -4.43 11.76 -3.82
N ALA A 286 -5.02 11.31 -4.92
CA ALA A 286 -5.55 12.17 -5.99
C ALA A 286 -6.80 12.97 -5.56
N GLY A 287 -7.47 12.56 -4.48
CA GLY A 287 -8.66 13.22 -3.92
C GLY A 287 -9.98 12.51 -4.17
N PHE A 288 -9.97 11.25 -4.61
CA PHE A 288 -11.17 10.43 -4.71
C PHE A 288 -11.58 9.96 -3.31
N GLU A 289 -12.82 10.25 -2.92
CA GLU A 289 -13.32 9.91 -1.58
C GLU A 289 -14.05 8.55 -1.56
N ASN A 290 -14.79 8.23 -2.62
CA ASN A 290 -15.61 7.02 -2.70
C ASN A 290 -14.89 5.85 -3.40
N VAL A 291 -13.78 5.40 -2.81
CA VAL A 291 -12.95 4.31 -3.35
C VAL A 291 -13.17 3.03 -2.55
N LYS A 292 -13.49 1.94 -3.25
CA LYS A 292 -13.76 0.60 -2.73
C LYS A 292 -12.70 -0.39 -3.20
N LEU A 293 -12.40 -1.39 -2.38
CA LEU A 293 -11.60 -2.54 -2.77
C LEU A 293 -12.50 -3.77 -2.96
N TYR A 294 -12.36 -4.46 -4.07
CA TYR A 294 -12.79 -5.86 -4.21
C TYR A 294 -11.58 -6.78 -4.00
N ALA A 295 -11.39 -7.21 -2.75
CA ALA A 295 -10.18 -7.92 -2.32
C ALA A 295 -10.07 -9.33 -2.93
N GLY A 296 -11.19 -10.01 -3.16
CA GLY A 296 -11.20 -11.32 -3.84
C GLY A 296 -10.64 -11.22 -5.27
N SER A 297 -10.92 -10.09 -5.93
CA SER A 297 -10.32 -9.71 -7.22
C SER A 297 -10.57 -10.75 -8.32
N TRP A 298 -9.76 -10.76 -9.38
CA TRP A 298 -9.96 -11.66 -10.53
C TRP A 298 -10.05 -13.12 -10.13
N SER A 299 -9.17 -13.59 -9.24
CA SER A 299 -9.17 -14.99 -8.79
C SER A 299 -10.45 -15.42 -8.09
N ASP A 300 -11.11 -14.51 -7.37
CA ASP A 300 -12.43 -14.76 -6.79
C ASP A 300 -13.51 -14.66 -7.87
N TRP A 301 -13.44 -13.65 -8.72
CA TRP A 301 -14.42 -13.44 -9.78
C TRP A 301 -14.62 -14.67 -10.67
N ILE A 302 -13.51 -15.27 -11.09
CA ILE A 302 -13.53 -16.44 -11.99
C ILE A 302 -13.86 -17.76 -11.28
N SER A 303 -13.91 -17.76 -9.94
CA SER A 303 -14.33 -18.94 -9.17
C SER A 303 -15.84 -19.17 -9.27
N TYR A 304 -16.61 -18.15 -9.64
CA TYR A 304 -18.04 -18.25 -9.93
C TYR A 304 -18.23 -18.58 -11.42
N PRO A 305 -18.78 -19.76 -11.78
CA PRO A 305 -18.90 -20.17 -13.19
C PRO A 305 -19.74 -19.20 -14.03
N ASP A 306 -20.80 -18.65 -13.44
CA ASP A 306 -21.79 -17.80 -14.12
C ASP A 306 -21.39 -16.32 -14.19
N HIS A 307 -20.26 -15.94 -13.58
CA HIS A 307 -19.79 -14.55 -13.65
C HIS A 307 -19.31 -14.20 -15.07
N PRO A 308 -19.75 -13.05 -15.62
CA PRO A 308 -19.41 -12.65 -16.97
C PRO A 308 -17.94 -12.24 -17.06
N ILE A 309 -17.35 -12.45 -18.24
CA ILE A 309 -15.95 -12.12 -18.56
C ILE A 309 -15.90 -11.41 -19.91
N SER A 310 -15.13 -10.32 -19.97
CA SER A 310 -14.74 -9.62 -21.20
C SER A 310 -13.27 -9.91 -21.54
N THR A 311 -12.90 -9.71 -22.80
CA THR A 311 -11.52 -9.77 -23.32
C THR A 311 -11.28 -8.61 -24.30
N GLY A 312 -10.03 -8.25 -24.53
CA GLY A 312 -9.67 -7.05 -25.32
C GLY A 312 -9.69 -5.77 -24.49
N ALA A 313 -9.54 -4.62 -25.15
CA ALA A 313 -9.77 -3.33 -24.51
C ALA A 313 -11.27 -3.04 -24.47
N GLU A 314 -11.74 -2.38 -23.39
CA GLU A 314 -13.08 -1.79 -23.37
C GLU A 314 -12.94 -0.37 -23.95
N ASP A 315 -13.85 0.02 -24.84
CA ASP A 315 -13.84 1.36 -25.43
C ASP A 315 -14.24 2.39 -24.36
N ASP A 316 -13.57 3.56 -24.36
CA ASP A 316 -14.03 4.72 -23.62
C ASP A 316 -15.32 5.25 -24.30
N ILE A 317 -16.49 4.78 -23.86
CA ILE A 317 -17.79 5.34 -24.24
C ILE A 317 -17.94 6.73 -23.63
#